data_AF-A0A7C1HN52-F1
#
_entry.id   AF-A0A7C1HN52-F1
#
_cell.length_a   1.000
_cell.length_b   1.000
_cell.length_c   1.000
_cell.angle_alpha   90.00
_cell.angle_beta   90.00
_cell.angle_gamma   90.00
#
_symmetry.space_group_name_H-M   'P 1'
#
loop_
_entity.id
_entity.type
_entity.pdbx_description
1 polymer ?
#
loop_
_entity_poly.entity_id
_entity_poly.type
_entity_poly.pdbx_seq_one_letter_code
_entity_poly.pdbx_strand_id
1 'polypeptide(L)'
;MGNERSLEGKKILAVDDEPDILDALEDLLTMCTVEKATTFEQAREMLENRNYDVAILDIMGVDGYELLDIANRRGITAVMLTAHALSPDNVVKSFKEGAASYVPKDKLSEIEDFLGDVFEAQAKGKHTWWRWLERLSERYCEKKFGPGWKEKDRDFWNNFGAWE
;
A
#
# COMPACT_ATOMS: atom_id res chain seq x y z
N MET A 1 14.11 22.90 -4.95
CA MET A 1 14.20 21.50 -4.49
C MET A 1 12.77 20.98 -4.51
N GLY A 2 12.46 20.02 -5.37
CA GLY A 2 11.09 19.50 -5.48
C GLY A 2 10.67 18.87 -4.16
N ASN A 3 9.39 18.99 -3.81
CA ASN A 3 8.84 18.25 -2.68
C ASN A 3 8.75 16.77 -3.09
N GLU A 4 9.79 15.99 -2.79
CA GLU A 4 9.95 14.58 -3.19
C GLU A 4 8.85 13.66 -2.62
N ARG A 5 8.09 14.13 -1.62
CA ARG A 5 6.92 13.44 -1.04
C ARG A 5 5.58 13.92 -1.60
N SER A 6 5.59 14.86 -2.55
CA SER A 6 4.38 15.57 -2.97
C SER A 6 3.38 14.64 -3.65
N LEU A 7 2.14 14.72 -3.17
CA LEU A 7 0.97 14.05 -3.75
C LEU A 7 0.16 14.94 -4.69
N GLU A 8 0.55 16.22 -4.83
CA GLU A 8 -0.20 17.20 -5.60
C GLU A 8 -0.39 16.76 -7.05
N GLY A 9 -1.64 16.68 -7.48
CA GLY A 9 -2.02 16.30 -8.84
C GLY A 9 -1.80 14.82 -9.21
N LYS A 10 -1.45 13.97 -8.24
CA LYS A 10 -1.30 12.52 -8.46
C LYS A 10 -2.63 11.86 -8.81
N LYS A 11 -2.61 10.91 -9.75
CA LYS A 11 -3.77 10.09 -10.10
C LYS A 11 -3.75 8.79 -9.31
N ILE A 12 -4.79 8.58 -8.52
CA ILE A 12 -4.89 7.45 -7.60
C ILE A 12 -6.09 6.60 -8.00
N LEU A 13 -5.90 5.29 -8.09
CA LEU A 13 -6.99 4.32 -8.13
C LEU A 13 -7.19 3.78 -6.71
N ALA A 14 -8.36 4.02 -6.11
CA ALA A 14 -8.75 3.42 -4.83
C ALA A 14 -9.74 2.27 -5.08
N VAL A 15 -9.40 1.08 -4.57
CA VAL A 15 -10.18 -0.14 -4.77
C VAL A 15 -10.50 -0.79 -3.44
N ASP A 16 -11.77 -0.85 -3.09
CA ASP A 16 -12.28 -1.41 -1.85
C ASP A 16 -13.77 -1.73 -2.04
N ASP A 17 -14.26 -2.86 -1.53
CA ASP A 17 -15.68 -3.20 -1.62
C ASP A 17 -16.56 -2.35 -0.69
N GLU A 18 -15.94 -1.65 0.28
CA GLU A 18 -16.59 -0.75 1.22
C GLU A 18 -16.57 0.72 0.71
N PRO A 19 -17.71 1.29 0.26
CA PRO A 19 -17.75 2.65 -0.27
C PRO A 19 -17.29 3.71 0.73
N ASP A 20 -17.55 3.50 2.03
CA ASP A 20 -17.13 4.41 3.09
C ASP A 20 -15.60 4.55 3.18
N ILE A 21 -14.86 3.48 2.87
CA ILE A 21 -13.39 3.51 2.82
C ILE A 21 -12.91 4.32 1.62
N LEU A 22 -13.58 4.18 0.48
CA LEU A 22 -13.27 4.95 -0.73
C LEU A 22 -13.56 6.44 -0.56
N ASP A 23 -14.65 6.79 0.11
CA ASP A 23 -15.00 8.18 0.44
C ASP A 23 -13.98 8.76 1.42
N ALA A 24 -13.59 8.02 2.45
CA ALA A 24 -12.54 8.44 3.37
C ALA A 24 -11.18 8.65 2.67
N LEU A 25 -10.81 7.78 1.72
CA LEU A 25 -9.59 7.95 0.92
C LEU A 25 -9.64 9.23 0.07
N GLU A 26 -10.77 9.54 -0.55
CA GLU A 26 -10.94 10.77 -1.32
C GLU A 26 -10.86 12.02 -0.43
N ASP A 27 -11.49 11.99 0.75
CA ASP A 27 -11.46 13.08 1.73
C ASP A 27 -10.07 13.33 2.32
N LEU A 28 -9.25 12.28 2.45
CA LEU A 28 -7.86 12.39 2.91
C LEU A 28 -6.92 12.85 1.78
N LEU A 29 -7.22 12.49 0.53
CA LEU A 29 -6.33 12.72 -0.62
C LEU A 29 -6.83 13.86 -1.51
N THR A 30 -7.35 14.94 -0.91
CA THR A 30 -7.97 16.08 -1.62
C THR A 30 -7.05 16.81 -2.61
N MET A 31 -5.73 16.69 -2.45
CA MET A 31 -4.72 17.21 -3.38
C MET A 31 -4.48 16.30 -4.59
N CYS A 32 -5.09 15.12 -4.63
CA CYS A 32 -4.98 14.12 -5.69
C CYS A 32 -6.26 14.07 -6.55
N THR A 33 -6.18 13.39 -7.69
CA THR A 33 -7.37 12.91 -8.41
C THR A 33 -7.59 11.45 -8.05
N VAL A 34 -8.62 11.15 -7.27
CA VAL A 34 -8.97 9.79 -6.86
C VAL A 34 -10.08 9.25 -7.77
N GLU A 35 -9.82 8.12 -8.42
CA GLU A 35 -10.84 7.32 -9.08
C GLU A 35 -11.13 6.08 -8.23
N LYS A 36 -12.39 5.66 -8.16
CA LYS A 36 -12.89 4.65 -7.24
C LYS A 36 -13.39 3.42 -8.00
N ALA A 37 -13.12 2.23 -7.47
CA ALA A 37 -13.70 0.97 -7.92
C ALA A 37 -14.13 0.13 -6.72
N THR A 38 -15.32 -0.46 -6.77
CA THR A 38 -15.86 -1.28 -5.67
C THR A 38 -15.81 -2.78 -5.94
N THR A 39 -15.30 -3.18 -7.11
CA THR A 39 -15.25 -4.57 -7.53
C THR A 39 -13.96 -4.86 -8.27
N PHE A 40 -13.54 -6.13 -8.23
CA PHE A 40 -12.39 -6.62 -8.99
C PHE A 40 -12.47 -6.26 -10.48
N GLU A 41 -13.60 -6.52 -11.14
CA GLU A 41 -13.73 -6.29 -12.60
C GLU A 41 -13.59 -4.81 -12.97
N GLN A 42 -14.19 -3.90 -12.19
CA GLN A 42 -14.02 -2.47 -12.40
C GLN A 42 -12.56 -2.06 -12.26
N ALA A 43 -11.90 -2.50 -11.18
CA ALA A 43 -10.50 -2.20 -10.93
C ALA A 43 -9.58 -2.75 -12.01
N ARG A 44 -9.81 -4.00 -12.44
CA ARG A 44 -9.07 -4.63 -13.54
C ARG A 44 -9.20 -3.84 -14.83
N GLU A 45 -10.43 -3.49 -15.23
CA GLU A 45 -10.66 -2.67 -16.44
C GLU A 45 -9.92 -1.32 -16.34
N MET A 46 -9.95 -0.68 -15.17
CA MET A 46 -9.28 0.59 -14.94
C MET A 46 -7.75 0.46 -15.00
N LEU A 47 -7.16 -0.54 -14.36
CA LEU A 47 -5.71 -0.81 -14.40
C LEU A 47 -5.22 -1.16 -15.82
N GLU A 48 -6.02 -1.90 -16.59
CA GLU A 48 -5.69 -2.31 -17.96
C GLU A 48 -5.77 -1.15 -18.96
N ASN A 49 -6.70 -0.21 -18.77
CA ASN A 49 -7.02 0.81 -19.78
C ASN A 49 -6.60 2.24 -19.41
N ARG A 50 -6.21 2.49 -18.15
CA ARG A 50 -5.85 3.82 -17.66
C ARG A 50 -4.44 3.80 -17.04
N ASN A 51 -3.93 4.99 -16.74
CA ASN A 51 -2.65 5.18 -16.08
C ASN A 51 -2.89 5.85 -14.72
N TYR A 52 -2.24 5.33 -13.69
CA TYR A 52 -2.27 5.85 -12.33
C TYR A 52 -0.84 5.98 -11.82
N ASP A 53 -0.60 6.97 -10.96
CA ASP A 53 0.67 7.08 -10.23
C ASP A 53 0.74 6.02 -9.14
N VAL A 54 -0.38 5.73 -8.49
CA VAL A 54 -0.51 4.69 -7.47
C VAL A 54 -1.92 4.08 -7.44
N ALA A 55 -2.01 2.78 -7.16
CA ALA A 55 -3.24 2.08 -6.83
C ALA A 55 -3.24 1.65 -5.36
N ILE A 56 -4.33 1.90 -4.65
CA ILE A 56 -4.58 1.47 -3.27
C ILE A 56 -5.58 0.32 -3.35
N LEU A 57 -5.17 -0.89 -2.95
CA LEU A 57 -5.90 -2.13 -3.22
C LEU A 57 -6.29 -2.83 -1.91
N ASP A 58 -7.58 -2.96 -1.62
CA ASP A 58 -8.02 -3.86 -0.54
C ASP A 58 -7.66 -5.32 -0.86
N ILE A 59 -7.19 -6.04 0.15
CA ILE A 59 -6.70 -7.41 -0.04
C ILE A 59 -7.82 -8.43 -0.27
N MET A 60 -8.91 -8.37 0.49
CA MET A 60 -9.87 -9.49 0.54
C MET A 60 -11.21 -9.22 -0.14
N GLY A 61 -11.72 -7.99 -0.08
CA GLY A 61 -13.00 -7.62 -0.67
C GLY A 61 -13.01 -7.62 -2.20
N VAL A 62 -11.84 -7.46 -2.81
CA VAL A 62 -11.68 -7.25 -4.26
C VAL A 62 -10.58 -8.08 -4.91
N ASP A 63 -10.12 -9.14 -4.24
CA ASP A 63 -8.97 -9.96 -4.68
C ASP A 63 -7.71 -9.12 -4.98
N GLY A 64 -7.26 -8.38 -3.97
CA GLY A 64 -6.21 -7.37 -4.14
C GLY A 64 -4.87 -7.92 -4.62
N TYR A 65 -4.57 -9.20 -4.37
CA TYR A 65 -3.33 -9.80 -4.86
C TYR A 65 -3.34 -10.05 -6.38
N GLU A 66 -4.50 -10.39 -6.95
CA GLU A 66 -4.62 -10.49 -8.40
C GLU A 66 -4.55 -9.11 -9.06
N LEU A 67 -5.16 -8.09 -8.44
CA LEU A 67 -5.03 -6.69 -8.87
C LEU A 67 -3.59 -6.17 -8.74
N LEU A 68 -2.86 -6.58 -7.71
CA LEU A 68 -1.43 -6.25 -7.54
C LEU A 68 -0.59 -6.79 -8.71
N ASP A 69 -0.80 -8.03 -9.12
CA ASP A 69 -0.12 -8.60 -10.29
C ASP A 69 -0.44 -7.83 -11.58
N ILE A 70 -1.70 -7.43 -11.77
CA ILE A 70 -2.09 -6.59 -12.92
C ILE A 70 -1.38 -5.24 -12.86
N ALA A 71 -1.41 -4.56 -11.70
CA ALA A 71 -0.76 -3.26 -11.51
C ALA A 71 0.75 -3.33 -11.80
N ASN A 72 1.43 -4.36 -11.29
CA ASN A 72 2.85 -4.60 -11.52
C ASN A 72 3.17 -4.82 -13.00
N ARG A 73 2.39 -5.65 -13.71
CA ARG A 73 2.56 -5.86 -15.17
C ARG A 73 2.36 -4.59 -15.98
N ARG A 74 1.56 -3.64 -15.46
CA ARG A 74 1.31 -2.33 -16.05
C ARG A 74 2.33 -1.27 -15.60
N GLY A 75 3.23 -1.59 -14.68
CA GLY A 75 4.19 -0.64 -14.11
C GLY A 75 3.54 0.41 -13.20
N ILE A 76 2.37 0.12 -12.64
CA ILE A 76 1.65 0.98 -11.72
C ILE A 76 2.07 0.64 -10.29
N THR A 77 2.48 1.64 -9.51
CA THR A 77 2.81 1.47 -8.10
C THR A 77 1.57 1.01 -7.34
N ALA A 78 1.66 -0.06 -6.55
CA ALA A 78 0.52 -0.57 -5.79
C ALA A 78 0.80 -0.59 -4.29
N VAL A 79 -0.17 -0.16 -3.47
CA VAL A 79 -0.15 -0.22 -2.02
C VAL A 79 -1.30 -1.09 -1.56
N MET A 80 -1.02 -2.05 -0.67
CA MET A 80 -2.06 -2.93 -0.14
C MET A 80 -2.76 -2.27 1.04
N LEU A 81 -4.08 -2.34 1.09
CA LEU A 81 -4.93 -1.85 2.18
C LEU A 81 -5.63 -3.05 2.83
N THR A 82 -5.74 -3.10 4.16
CA THR A 82 -6.47 -4.22 4.80
C THR A 82 -6.90 -3.96 6.24
N ALA A 83 -8.11 -4.41 6.61
CA ALA A 83 -8.53 -4.52 8.01
C ALA A 83 -8.29 -5.93 8.58
N HIS A 84 -8.60 -6.96 7.79
CA HIS A 84 -8.79 -8.32 8.27
C HIS A 84 -7.64 -9.28 7.93
N ALA A 85 -6.79 -8.93 6.98
CA ALA A 85 -5.64 -9.74 6.57
C ALA A 85 -4.34 -9.36 7.29
N LEU A 86 -4.43 -8.62 8.40
CA LEU A 86 -3.27 -8.10 9.12
C LEU A 86 -2.50 -9.25 9.81
N SER A 87 -1.51 -9.81 9.10
CA SER A 87 -0.61 -10.85 9.60
C SER A 87 0.82 -10.66 9.06
N PRO A 88 1.85 -11.19 9.76
CA PRO A 88 3.22 -11.15 9.24
C PRO A 88 3.35 -11.83 7.88
N ASP A 89 2.65 -12.95 7.68
CA ASP A 89 2.62 -13.69 6.42
C ASP A 89 2.12 -12.83 5.26
N ASN A 90 1.05 -12.07 5.47
CA ASN A 90 0.50 -11.19 4.43
C ASN A 90 1.43 -10.00 4.15
N VAL A 91 2.11 -9.45 5.17
CA VAL A 91 3.13 -8.41 4.94
C VAL A 91 4.26 -8.96 4.06
N VAL A 92 4.80 -10.13 4.41
CA VAL A 92 5.86 -10.80 3.64
C VAL A 92 5.39 -11.11 2.23
N LYS A 93 4.15 -11.59 2.06
CA LYS A 93 3.56 -11.87 0.76
C LYS A 93 3.46 -10.61 -0.09
N SER A 94 2.88 -9.53 0.43
CA SER A 94 2.76 -8.26 -0.29
C SER A 94 4.13 -7.70 -0.70
N PHE A 95 5.14 -7.80 0.17
CA PHE A 95 6.51 -7.42 -0.19
C PHE A 95 7.04 -8.25 -1.36
N LYS A 96 6.96 -9.59 -1.26
CA LYS A 96 7.50 -10.51 -2.27
C LYS A 96 6.79 -10.39 -3.62
N GLU A 97 5.50 -10.09 -3.59
CA GLU A 97 4.68 -9.88 -4.79
C GLU A 97 4.79 -8.44 -5.34
N GLY A 98 5.66 -7.60 -4.79
CA GLY A 98 6.03 -6.31 -5.39
C GLY A 98 5.13 -5.13 -5.00
N ALA A 99 4.30 -5.24 -3.96
CA ALA A 99 3.63 -4.08 -3.42
C ALA A 99 4.66 -3.06 -2.93
N ALA A 100 4.38 -1.78 -3.10
CA ALA A 100 5.22 -0.69 -2.63
C ALA A 100 5.10 -0.46 -1.12
N SER A 101 3.94 -0.78 -0.54
CA SER A 101 3.67 -0.65 0.89
C SER A 101 2.46 -1.50 1.30
N TYR A 102 2.24 -1.61 2.61
CA TYR A 102 1.14 -2.34 3.23
C TYR A 102 0.53 -1.50 4.35
N VAL A 103 -0.74 -1.12 4.22
CA VAL A 103 -1.42 -0.16 5.08
C VAL A 103 -2.59 -0.84 5.79
N PRO A 104 -2.57 -0.94 7.12
CA PRO A 104 -3.75 -1.34 7.88
C PRO A 104 -4.87 -0.30 7.75
N LYS A 105 -6.13 -0.71 7.58
CA LYS A 105 -7.29 0.22 7.51
C LYS A 105 -7.45 1.05 8.80
N ASP A 106 -6.98 0.56 9.95
CA ASP A 106 -6.97 1.36 11.20
C ASP A 106 -5.88 2.46 11.22
N LYS A 107 -5.06 2.53 10.18
CA LYS A 107 -4.06 3.56 9.89
C LYS A 107 -4.42 4.42 8.68
N LEU A 108 -5.66 4.36 8.20
CA LEU A 108 -6.12 5.10 7.02
C LEU A 108 -5.87 6.61 7.14
N SER A 109 -6.02 7.19 8.33
CA SER A 109 -5.74 8.61 8.58
C SER A 109 -4.28 9.02 8.32
N GLU A 110 -3.36 8.07 8.19
CA GLU A 110 -1.94 8.28 7.90
C GLU A 110 -1.62 7.97 6.42
N ILE A 111 -2.61 7.74 5.56
CA ILE A 111 -2.41 7.29 4.17
C ILE A 111 -1.54 8.23 3.34
N GLU A 112 -1.73 9.55 3.48
CA GLU A 112 -0.92 10.57 2.81
C GLU A 112 0.57 10.34 3.06
N ASP A 113 0.90 10.04 4.29
CA ASP A 113 2.26 9.88 4.70
C ASP A 113 2.88 8.56 4.21
N PHE A 114 2.10 7.47 4.14
CA PHE A 114 2.53 6.21 3.52
C PHE A 114 2.81 6.41 2.03
N LEU A 115 1.92 7.09 1.31
CA LEU A 115 2.13 7.41 -0.10
C LEU A 115 3.32 8.35 -0.30
N GLY A 116 3.48 9.35 0.57
CA GLY A 116 4.61 10.26 0.55
C GLY A 116 5.95 9.55 0.72
N ASP A 117 6.03 8.54 1.61
CA ASP A 117 7.24 7.72 1.77
C ASP A 117 7.54 6.86 0.53
N VAL A 118 6.50 6.35 -0.14
CA VAL A 118 6.64 5.59 -1.39
C VAL A 118 7.21 6.48 -2.50
N PHE A 119 6.62 7.66 -2.72
CA PHE A 119 7.11 8.57 -3.76
C PHE A 119 8.50 9.13 -3.44
N GLU A 120 8.79 9.41 -2.17
CA GLU A 120 10.14 9.84 -1.77
C GLU A 120 11.18 8.75 -2.02
N ALA A 121 10.85 7.49 -1.72
CA ALA A 121 11.73 6.36 -1.99
C ALA A 121 12.00 6.22 -3.49
N GLN A 122 10.95 6.26 -4.32
CA GLN A 122 11.06 6.17 -5.77
C GLN A 122 11.91 7.32 -6.35
N ALA A 123 11.69 8.56 -5.90
CA ALA A 123 12.48 9.71 -6.35
C ALA A 123 13.96 9.60 -5.99
N LYS A 124 14.28 8.93 -4.87
CA LYS A 124 15.65 8.71 -4.38
C LYS A 124 16.27 7.40 -4.86
N GLY A 125 15.55 6.58 -5.62
CA GLY A 125 15.99 5.25 -6.03
C GLY A 125 16.15 4.26 -4.86
N LYS A 126 15.45 4.48 -3.75
CA LYS A 126 15.47 3.62 -2.56
C LYS A 126 14.35 2.59 -2.60
N HIS A 127 14.50 1.54 -1.81
CA HIS A 127 13.43 0.58 -1.58
C HIS A 127 12.21 1.21 -0.86
N THR A 128 11.00 1.03 -1.37
CA THR A 128 9.78 1.70 -0.86
C THR A 128 9.40 1.30 0.57
N TRP A 129 9.81 0.13 1.02
CA TRP A 129 9.55 -0.38 2.37
C TRP A 129 10.51 0.14 3.46
N TRP A 130 11.50 0.96 3.11
CA TRP A 130 12.55 1.43 4.02
C TRP A 130 12.05 2.05 5.35
N ARG A 131 10.88 2.72 5.35
CA ARG A 131 10.26 3.32 6.55
C ARG A 131 9.03 2.59 7.08
N TRP A 132 8.65 1.47 6.47
CA TRP A 132 7.38 0.82 6.79
C TRP A 132 7.29 0.37 8.25
N LEU A 133 8.36 -0.23 8.78
CA LEU A 133 8.39 -0.71 10.17
C LEU A 133 8.42 0.45 11.17
N GLU A 134 9.06 1.57 10.81
CA GLU A 134 9.07 2.78 11.64
C GLU A 134 7.65 3.35 11.78
N ARG A 135 6.87 3.38 10.70
CA ARG A 135 5.47 3.84 10.73
C ARG A 135 4.58 3.00 11.61
N LEU A 136 4.61 1.68 11.41
CA LEU A 136 3.75 0.79 12.17
C LEU A 136 4.27 0.54 13.57
N SER A 137 5.51 0.93 13.89
CA SER A 137 6.20 0.72 15.18
C SER A 137 6.26 -0.75 15.61
N GLU A 138 7.36 -1.16 16.25
CA GLU A 138 7.47 -2.54 16.75
C GLU A 138 6.35 -2.89 17.73
N ARG A 139 5.94 -1.93 18.56
CA ARG A 139 4.89 -2.11 19.55
C ARG A 139 3.52 -2.37 18.93
N TYR A 140 3.15 -1.66 17.85
CA TYR A 140 1.87 -1.94 17.20
C TYR A 140 1.93 -3.26 16.43
N CYS A 141 3.04 -3.61 15.80
CA CYS A 141 3.22 -4.93 15.19
C CYS A 141 3.12 -6.06 16.22
N GLU A 142 3.76 -5.96 17.38
CA GLU A 142 3.62 -6.93 18.48
C GLU A 142 2.18 -7.02 18.99
N LYS A 143 1.49 -5.88 19.13
CA LYS A 143 0.09 -5.87 19.56
C LYS A 143 -0.83 -6.57 18.54
N LYS A 144 -0.57 -6.42 17.24
CA LYS A 144 -1.42 -6.94 16.17
C LYS A 144 -1.08 -8.39 15.80
N PHE A 145 0.20 -8.74 15.77
CA PHE A 145 0.69 -10.03 15.32
C PHE A 145 1.06 -10.99 16.47
N GLY A 146 1.19 -10.48 17.69
CA GLY A 146 1.60 -11.23 18.87
C GLY A 146 3.12 -11.19 19.13
N PRO A 147 3.56 -11.67 20.31
CA PRO A 147 4.98 -11.81 20.61
C PRO A 147 5.64 -12.80 19.65
N GLY A 148 6.89 -12.53 19.25
CA GLY A 148 7.65 -13.43 18.36
C GLY A 148 7.17 -13.43 16.90
N TRP A 149 6.37 -12.46 16.47
CA TRP A 149 5.81 -12.41 15.11
C TRP A 149 6.84 -12.41 13.97
N LYS A 150 8.10 -12.09 14.26
CA LYS A 150 9.23 -12.15 13.31
C LYS A 150 9.86 -13.56 13.18
N GLU A 151 9.40 -14.57 13.93
CA GLU A 151 10.07 -15.89 14.01
C GLU A 151 9.98 -16.73 12.73
N LYS A 152 8.83 -16.70 12.04
CA LYS A 152 8.57 -17.55 10.88
C LYS A 152 9.36 -17.15 9.62
N ASP A 153 9.61 -15.86 9.44
CA ASP A 153 10.38 -15.29 8.32
C ASP A 153 11.60 -14.50 8.84
N ARG A 154 12.33 -15.07 9.80
CA ARG A 154 13.45 -14.41 10.49
C ARG A 154 14.44 -13.73 9.55
N ASP A 155 14.84 -14.40 8.47
CA ASP A 155 15.81 -13.86 7.53
C ASP A 155 15.26 -12.62 6.81
N PHE A 156 13.98 -12.62 6.44
CA PHE A 156 13.32 -11.44 5.89
C PHE A 156 13.33 -10.30 6.91
N TRP A 157 12.86 -10.56 8.14
CA TRP A 157 12.72 -9.53 9.18
C TRP A 157 14.07 -8.98 9.69
N ASN A 158 15.11 -9.81 9.71
CA ASN A 158 16.47 -9.38 10.09
C ASN A 158 17.10 -8.47 9.05
N ASN A 159 16.75 -8.67 7.77
CA ASN A 159 17.22 -7.82 6.68
C ASN A 159 16.24 -6.67 6.40
N PHE A 160 15.01 -6.70 6.93
CA PHE A 160 13.98 -5.71 6.65
C PHE A 160 14.43 -4.29 7.05
N GLY A 161 14.35 -3.35 6.11
CA GLY A 161 14.85 -1.98 6.30
C GLY A 161 16.36 -1.79 6.09
N ALA A 162 17.15 -2.86 5.93
CA ALA A 162 18.58 -2.80 5.61
C ALA A 162 18.87 -2.74 4.09
N TRP A 163 17.84 -2.54 3.26
CA TRP A 163 17.93 -2.51 1.80
C TRP A 163 18.10 -1.05 1.37
N GLU A 164 19.31 -0.67 0.94
CA GLU A 164 19.60 0.64 0.34
C GLU A 164 19.04 0.75 -1.09
#